data_AF-A0A411F8J5-F1
#
_entry.id   AF-A0A411F8J5-F1
#
_cell.length_a   1.000
_cell.length_b   1.000
_cell.length_c   1.000
_cell.angle_alpha   90.00
_cell.angle_beta   90.00
_cell.angle_gamma   90.00
#
_symmetry.space_group_name_H-M   'P 1'
#
loop_
_entity.id
_entity.type
_entity.pdbx_description
1 polymer ?
#
loop_
_entity_poly.entity_id
_entity_poly.type
_entity_poly.pdbx_seq_one_letter_code
_entity_poly.pdbx_strand_id
1 'polypeptide(L)'
;QADKAAIKAMLVYRVGDFGLAPGISGCLTLFQTVDFSTIFARASAPRNSWISRNMRLNAITLICILLLIGAVGKSAQIGSHTWSPDAMEGPTPVSALIHAATMVTAGVLMIARCSPLFEYPPTTLIVITFAGAMTSFLAATTGILQNDLKRVIAYSTCSQLGYMIFACGISN
;
A
#
# COMPACT_ATOMS: atom_id res chain seq x y z
N GLN A 1 -22.29 2.74 -16.33
CA GLN A 1 -21.26 3.53 -15.64
C GLN A 1 -20.53 2.63 -14.65
N ALA A 2 -21.28 1.91 -13.79
CA ALA A 2 -20.75 0.90 -12.89
C ALA A 2 -19.72 -0.09 -13.50
N ASP A 3 -19.96 -0.64 -14.70
CA ASP A 3 -18.99 -1.55 -15.31
C ASP A 3 -17.66 -0.88 -15.68
N LYS A 4 -17.69 0.40 -16.09
CA LYS A 4 -16.49 1.18 -16.36
C LYS A 4 -15.71 1.45 -15.07
N ALA A 5 -16.42 1.74 -13.97
CA ALA A 5 -15.83 1.87 -12.64
C ALA A 5 -15.21 0.54 -12.17
N ALA A 6 -15.88 -0.60 -12.40
CA ALA A 6 -15.38 -1.92 -12.06
C ALA A 6 -14.09 -2.27 -12.82
N ILE A 7 -14.05 -2.02 -14.14
CA ILE A 7 -12.84 -2.23 -14.96
C ILE A 7 -11.70 -1.33 -14.48
N LYS A 8 -11.98 -0.06 -14.16
CA LYS A 8 -10.97 0.86 -13.63
C LYS A 8 -10.39 0.36 -12.31
N ALA A 9 -11.26 -0.07 -11.38
CA ALA A 9 -10.82 -0.63 -10.10
C ALA A 9 -9.96 -1.88 -10.30
N MET A 10 -10.38 -2.80 -11.17
CA MET A 10 -9.62 -4.00 -11.51
C MET A 10 -8.22 -3.66 -12.06
N LEU A 11 -8.12 -2.68 -12.96
CA LEU A 11 -6.83 -2.25 -13.53
C LEU A 11 -5.89 -1.70 -12.46
N VAL A 12 -6.38 -0.84 -11.57
CA VAL A 12 -5.56 -0.29 -10.49
C VAL A 12 -5.09 -1.39 -9.52
N TYR A 13 -5.96 -2.36 -9.21
CA TYR A 13 -5.56 -3.52 -8.40
C TYR A 13 -4.48 -4.35 -9.08
N ARG A 14 -4.60 -4.54 -10.39
CA ARG A 14 -3.64 -5.33 -11.14
C ARG A 14 -2.25 -4.69 -11.13
N VAL A 15 -2.18 -3.36 -11.22
CA VAL A 15 -0.93 -2.60 -11.08
C VAL A 15 -0.31 -2.80 -9.70
N GLY A 16 -1.12 -2.79 -8.63
CA GLY A 16 -0.64 -3.13 -7.28
C GLY A 16 -0.10 -4.57 -7.20
N ASP A 17 -0.82 -5.54 -7.77
CA ASP A 17 -0.40 -6.94 -7.80
C ASP A 17 0.93 -7.14 -8.54
N PHE A 18 1.21 -6.32 -9.56
CA PHE A 18 2.50 -6.29 -10.26
C PHE A 18 3.67 -5.80 -9.39
N GLY A 19 3.42 -5.01 -8.34
CA GLY A 19 4.43 -4.70 -7.33
C GLY A 19 4.56 -5.78 -6.26
N LEU A 20 3.42 -6.32 -5.81
CA LEU A 20 3.36 -7.32 -4.75
C LEU A 20 4.01 -8.65 -5.14
N ALA A 21 3.71 -9.18 -6.33
CA ALA A 21 4.21 -10.47 -6.80
C ALA A 21 5.75 -10.56 -6.84
N PRO A 22 6.48 -9.61 -7.46
CA PRO A 22 7.94 -9.62 -7.41
C PRO A 22 8.49 -9.29 -6.01
N GLY A 23 7.77 -8.56 -5.16
CA GLY A 23 8.14 -8.37 -3.75
C GLY A 23 8.16 -9.69 -2.97
N ILE A 24 7.10 -10.51 -3.11
CA ILE A 24 7.03 -11.85 -2.50
C ILE A 24 8.08 -12.79 -3.09
N SER A 25 8.28 -12.76 -4.40
CA SER A 25 9.34 -13.54 -5.06
C SER A 25 10.74 -13.14 -4.57
N GLY A 26 10.98 -11.84 -4.36
CA GLY A 26 12.20 -11.33 -3.74
C GLY A 26 12.41 -11.86 -2.31
N CYS A 27 11.35 -11.88 -1.49
CA CYS A 27 11.40 -12.49 -0.16
C CYS A 27 11.76 -13.98 -0.23
N LEU A 28 11.15 -14.74 -1.14
CA LEU A 28 11.43 -16.16 -1.34
C LEU A 28 12.88 -16.40 -1.77
N THR A 29 13.41 -15.59 -2.70
CA THR A 29 14.80 -15.76 -3.18
C THR A 29 15.83 -15.45 -2.10
N LEU A 30 15.62 -14.41 -1.28
CA LEU A 30 16.56 -14.03 -0.21
C LEU A 30 16.43 -14.91 1.04
N PHE A 31 15.20 -15.10 1.52
CA PHE A 31 14.95 -15.73 2.82
C PHE A 31 14.66 -17.23 2.70
N GLN A 32 14.33 -17.75 1.51
CA GLN A 32 14.01 -19.16 1.26
C GLN A 32 12.85 -19.68 2.11
N THR A 33 11.94 -18.80 2.53
CA THR A 33 10.81 -19.08 3.41
C THR A 33 9.75 -17.99 3.26
N VAL A 34 8.50 -18.32 3.62
CA VAL A 34 7.37 -17.38 3.69
C VAL A 34 6.95 -17.06 5.12
N ASP A 35 7.53 -17.75 6.11
CA ASP A 35 7.15 -17.59 7.51
C ASP A 35 7.74 -16.30 8.08
N PHE A 36 6.86 -15.36 8.48
CA PHE A 36 7.24 -14.04 9.00
C PHE A 36 8.27 -14.09 10.13
N SER A 37 8.13 -15.00 11.10
CA SER A 37 9.07 -15.15 12.22
C SER A 37 10.49 -15.45 11.75
N THR A 38 10.63 -16.36 10.77
CA THR A 38 11.92 -16.73 10.20
C THR A 38 12.49 -15.64 9.31
N ILE A 39 11.63 -14.90 8.59
CA ILE A 39 12.03 -13.76 7.77
C ILE A 39 12.61 -12.65 8.65
N PHE A 40 11.94 -12.27 9.74
CA PHE A 40 12.40 -11.18 10.60
C PHE A 40 13.72 -11.51 11.31
N ALA A 41 13.90 -12.75 11.75
CA ALA A 41 15.16 -13.22 12.32
C ALA A 41 16.31 -13.14 11.28
N ARG A 42 16.04 -13.56 10.03
CA ARG A 42 17.04 -13.56 8.95
C ARG A 42 17.30 -12.18 8.35
N ALA A 43 16.33 -11.26 8.42
CA ALA A 43 16.45 -9.89 7.92
C ALA A 43 17.48 -9.06 8.70
N SER A 44 17.73 -9.40 9.97
CA SER A 44 18.78 -8.78 10.79
C SER A 44 20.21 -9.10 10.31
N ALA A 45 20.38 -10.20 9.57
CA ALA A 45 21.67 -10.58 9.01
C ALA A 45 21.89 -9.81 7.69
N PRO A 46 23.02 -9.09 7.52
CA PRO A 46 23.31 -8.32 6.32
C PRO A 46 23.64 -9.26 5.16
N ARG A 47 22.62 -9.89 4.57
CA ARG A 47 22.79 -10.85 3.49
C ARG A 47 22.44 -10.17 2.15
N ASN A 48 23.51 -9.67 1.54
CA ASN A 48 23.76 -9.53 0.11
C ASN A 48 23.06 -8.39 -0.62
N SER A 49 23.85 -7.37 -1.00
CA SER A 49 23.56 -6.46 -2.11
C SER A 49 23.35 -7.25 -3.40
N TRP A 50 22.24 -7.03 -4.10
CA TRP A 50 22.14 -7.46 -5.50
C TRP A 50 23.04 -6.53 -6.30
N ILE A 51 24.19 -7.03 -6.73
CA ILE A 51 25.09 -6.29 -7.60
C ILE A 51 24.54 -6.42 -9.02
N SER A 52 23.77 -5.43 -9.45
CA SER A 52 23.44 -5.26 -10.87
C SER A 52 24.27 -4.10 -11.42
N ARG A 53 25.20 -4.43 -12.32
CA ARG A 53 25.85 -3.55 -13.31
C ARG A 53 26.11 -2.10 -12.85
N ASN A 54 26.86 -1.93 -11.76
CA ASN A 54 27.30 -0.66 -11.10
C ASN A 54 26.41 -0.03 -10.00
N MET A 55 25.25 -0.58 -9.65
CA MET A 55 24.46 -0.08 -8.52
C MET A 55 24.44 -1.08 -7.37
N ARG A 56 24.95 -0.69 -6.19
CA ARG A 56 24.79 -1.46 -4.95
C ARG A 56 23.41 -1.13 -4.35
N LEU A 57 22.35 -1.74 -4.87
CA LEU A 57 21.04 -1.64 -4.25
C LEU A 57 20.93 -2.67 -3.11
N ASN A 58 20.51 -2.19 -1.95
CA ASN A 58 20.22 -3.07 -0.82
C ASN A 58 18.97 -3.89 -1.17
N ALA A 59 19.12 -5.21 -1.20
CA ALA A 59 18.09 -6.17 -1.59
C ALA A 59 16.80 -5.96 -0.82
N ILE A 60 16.95 -5.72 0.49
CA ILE A 60 15.86 -5.54 1.43
C ILE A 60 15.12 -4.25 1.10
N THR A 61 15.81 -3.14 0.85
CA THR A 61 15.19 -1.87 0.45
C THR A 61 14.34 -2.04 -0.82
N LEU A 62 14.86 -2.75 -1.83
CA LEU A 62 14.11 -3.00 -3.06
C LEU A 62 12.85 -3.82 -2.80
N ILE A 63 12.96 -4.91 -2.04
CA ILE A 63 11.80 -5.74 -1.66
C ILE A 63 10.77 -4.92 -0.89
N CYS A 64 11.18 -4.13 0.09
CA CYS A 64 10.28 -3.28 0.87
C CYS A 64 9.56 -2.27 -0.05
N ILE A 65 10.25 -1.66 -1.01
CA ILE A 65 9.63 -0.74 -1.98
C ILE A 65 8.63 -1.47 -2.88
N LEU A 66 8.95 -2.68 -3.35
CA LEU A 66 8.03 -3.48 -4.17
C LEU A 66 6.78 -3.88 -3.39
N LEU A 67 6.94 -4.33 -2.15
CA LEU A 67 5.84 -4.61 -1.23
C LEU A 67 5.01 -3.34 -0.97
N LEU A 68 5.66 -2.18 -0.80
CA LEU A 68 4.97 -0.90 -0.63
C LEU A 68 4.13 -0.55 -1.87
N ILE A 69 4.64 -0.70 -3.09
CA ILE A 69 3.86 -0.48 -4.31
C ILE A 69 2.61 -1.36 -4.34
N GLY A 70 2.73 -2.61 -3.88
CA GLY A 70 1.57 -3.50 -3.70
C GLY A 70 0.55 -2.97 -2.69
N ALA A 71 1.02 -2.49 -1.53
CA ALA A 71 0.16 -1.89 -0.51
C ALA A 71 -0.54 -0.62 -1.01
N VAL A 72 0.19 0.28 -1.68
CA VAL A 72 -0.30 1.55 -2.27
C VAL A 72 -1.45 1.28 -3.24
N GLY A 73 -1.31 0.27 -4.10
CA GLY A 73 -2.32 -0.09 -5.09
C GLY A 73 -3.64 -0.56 -4.47
N LYS A 74 -3.59 -1.33 -3.38
CA LYS A 74 -4.80 -1.82 -2.68
C LYS A 74 -5.41 -0.78 -1.74
N SER A 75 -4.60 0.08 -1.13
CA SER A 75 -5.01 1.05 -0.10
C SER A 75 -5.45 2.42 -0.66
N ALA A 76 -5.62 2.55 -1.97
CA ALA A 76 -6.07 3.79 -2.62
C ALA A 76 -5.22 5.01 -2.24
N GLN A 77 -3.91 4.83 -2.11
CA GLN A 77 -2.98 5.93 -1.82
C GLN A 77 -2.78 6.85 -3.02
N ILE A 78 -1.97 7.91 -2.86
CA ILE A 78 -1.67 8.88 -3.91
C ILE A 78 -1.33 8.21 -5.25
N GLY A 79 -1.87 8.74 -6.36
CA GLY A 79 -1.80 8.12 -7.68
C GLY A 79 -2.82 7.00 -7.96
N SER A 80 -3.17 6.20 -6.94
CA SER A 80 -4.15 5.10 -7.04
C SER A 80 -5.51 5.41 -6.40
N HIS A 81 -5.70 6.59 -5.81
CA HIS A 81 -6.95 6.96 -5.11
C HIS A 81 -8.20 7.06 -6.00
N THR A 82 -8.05 7.19 -7.33
CA THR A 82 -9.16 7.52 -8.23
C THR A 82 -10.24 6.44 -8.36
N TRP A 83 -9.93 5.18 -8.04
CA TRP A 83 -10.94 4.11 -8.11
C TRP A 83 -11.90 4.11 -6.91
N SER A 84 -11.47 4.67 -5.77
CA SER A 84 -12.22 4.66 -4.51
C SER A 84 -13.54 5.47 -4.60
N PRO A 85 -13.55 6.70 -5.14
CA PRO A 85 -14.79 7.45 -5.38
C PRO A 85 -15.71 6.80 -6.43
N ASP A 86 -15.13 6.13 -7.44
CA ASP A 86 -15.88 5.47 -8.51
C ASP A 86 -16.54 4.17 -8.01
N ALA A 87 -15.99 3.53 -6.97
CA ALA A 87 -16.62 2.38 -6.33
C ALA A 87 -17.99 2.70 -5.70
N MET A 88 -18.29 3.98 -5.48
CA MET A 88 -19.58 4.47 -4.97
C MET A 88 -20.71 4.45 -6.01
N GLU A 89 -20.40 4.15 -7.27
CA GLU A 89 -21.40 3.82 -8.31
C GLU A 89 -22.05 2.45 -8.06
N GLY A 90 -21.42 1.59 -7.26
CA GLY A 90 -21.99 0.30 -6.84
C GLY A 90 -23.12 0.45 -5.81
N PRO A 91 -23.81 -0.67 -5.49
CA PRO A 91 -24.83 -0.67 -4.44
C PRO A 91 -24.19 -0.39 -3.08
N THR A 92 -24.90 0.38 -2.25
CA THR A 92 -24.46 0.83 -0.92
C THR A 92 -23.91 -0.25 0.02
N PRO A 93 -24.48 -1.47 0.12
CA PRO A 93 -23.88 -2.51 0.97
C PRO A 93 -22.51 -2.99 0.46
N VAL A 94 -22.29 -3.00 -0.86
CA VAL A 94 -21.03 -3.45 -1.46
C VAL A 94 -19.94 -2.39 -1.27
N SER A 95 -20.27 -1.11 -1.47
CA SER A 95 -19.32 -0.02 -1.20
C SER A 95 -18.95 0.04 0.30
N ALA A 96 -19.90 -0.18 1.21
CA ALA A 96 -19.60 -0.24 2.64
C ALA A 96 -18.62 -1.37 2.98
N LEU A 97 -18.81 -2.56 2.41
CA LEU A 97 -17.93 -3.71 2.63
C LEU A 97 -16.49 -3.46 2.12
N ILE A 98 -16.35 -2.91 0.91
CA ILE A 98 -15.03 -2.67 0.29
C ILE A 98 -14.21 -1.67 1.09
N HIS A 99 -14.85 -0.61 1.58
CA HIS A 99 -14.19 0.48 2.30
C HIS A 99 -13.94 0.17 3.77
N ALA A 100 -14.75 -0.68 4.40
CA ALA A 100 -14.59 -1.01 5.81
C ALA A 100 -13.75 -2.28 6.05
N ALA A 101 -13.95 -3.33 5.26
CA ALA A 101 -13.56 -4.67 5.67
C ALA A 101 -12.42 -5.30 4.86
N THR A 102 -12.36 -5.10 3.54
CA THR A 102 -11.60 -6.03 2.70
C THR A 102 -10.42 -5.43 1.97
N MET A 103 -10.59 -4.32 1.27
CA MET A 103 -9.63 -3.99 0.21
C MET A 103 -8.62 -2.95 0.66
N VAL A 104 -9.14 -1.86 1.25
CA VAL A 104 -8.30 -0.71 1.59
C VAL A 104 -7.54 -0.94 2.89
N THR A 105 -8.09 -1.76 3.79
CA THR A 105 -7.46 -2.20 5.05
C THR A 105 -6.39 -3.26 4.85
N ALA A 106 -6.51 -4.13 3.83
CA ALA A 106 -5.52 -5.17 3.56
C ALA A 106 -4.12 -4.62 3.25
N GLY A 107 -4.04 -3.48 2.54
CA GLY A 107 -2.77 -2.81 2.27
C GLY A 107 -2.08 -2.33 3.56
N VAL A 108 -2.84 -1.69 4.45
CA VAL A 108 -2.32 -1.24 5.76
C VAL A 108 -1.91 -2.42 6.63
N LEU A 109 -2.74 -3.47 6.67
CA LEU A 109 -2.46 -4.68 7.42
C LEU A 109 -1.17 -5.36 6.96
N MET A 110 -0.91 -5.39 5.66
CA MET A 110 0.34 -5.94 5.13
C MET A 110 1.54 -5.11 5.59
N ILE A 111 1.47 -3.78 5.51
CA ILE A 111 2.55 -2.90 6.00
C ILE A 111 2.79 -3.14 7.50
N ALA A 112 1.73 -3.20 8.30
CA ALA A 112 1.80 -3.44 9.74
C ALA A 112 2.38 -4.83 10.07
N ARG A 113 1.98 -5.88 9.36
CA ARG A 113 2.52 -7.23 9.57
C ARG A 113 3.99 -7.35 9.17
N CYS A 114 4.40 -6.62 8.15
CA CYS A 114 5.79 -6.54 7.71
C CYS A 114 6.59 -5.44 8.41
N SER A 115 6.09 -4.82 9.50
CA SER A 115 6.79 -3.70 10.16
C SER A 115 8.24 -4.01 10.52
N PRO A 116 8.62 -5.21 11.03
CA PRO A 116 10.01 -5.48 11.38
C PRO A 116 10.92 -5.50 10.16
N LEU A 117 10.37 -5.78 8.97
CA LEU A 117 11.12 -5.77 7.71
C LEU A 117 11.30 -4.32 7.18
N PHE A 118 10.32 -3.44 7.44
CA PHE A 118 10.38 -2.03 7.06
C PHE A 118 11.31 -1.18 7.96
N GLU A 119 11.58 -1.62 9.19
CA GLU A 119 12.48 -0.93 10.12
C GLU A 119 13.96 -0.93 9.69
N TYR A 120 14.40 -1.92 8.90
CA TYR A 120 15.80 -1.99 8.47
C TYR A 120 16.19 -0.91 7.45
N PRO A 121 15.42 -0.64 6.37
CA PRO A 121 15.73 0.43 5.43
C PRO A 121 15.07 1.78 5.81
N PRO A 122 15.81 2.77 6.32
CA PRO A 122 15.24 4.07 6.69
C PRO A 122 14.67 4.82 5.49
N THR A 123 15.22 4.59 4.28
CA THR A 123 14.72 5.17 3.04
C THR A 123 13.28 4.75 2.76
N THR A 124 12.92 3.49 3.03
CA THR A 124 11.55 3.02 2.79
C THR A 124 10.57 3.63 3.78
N LEU A 125 10.93 3.75 5.07
CA LEU A 125 10.10 4.41 6.08
C LEU A 125 9.79 5.86 5.71
N ILE A 126 10.79 6.61 5.21
CA ILE A 126 10.59 7.99 4.74
C ILE A 126 9.59 8.03 3.58
N VAL A 127 9.71 7.10 2.61
CA VAL A 127 8.78 7.02 1.47
C VAL A 127 7.36 6.69 1.94
N ILE A 128 7.20 5.74 2.88
CA ILE A 128 5.89 5.38 3.47
C ILE A 128 5.27 6.59 4.16
N THR A 129 6.06 7.27 4.99
CA THR A 129 5.63 8.46 5.75
C THR A 129 5.17 9.56 4.80
N PHE A 130 5.98 9.87 3.79
CA PHE A 130 5.66 10.91 2.81
C PHE A 130 4.41 10.55 1.99
N ALA A 131 4.31 9.32 1.49
CA ALA A 131 3.16 8.86 0.73
C ALA A 131 1.87 8.88 1.58
N GLY A 132 1.93 8.44 2.83
CA GLY A 132 0.80 8.46 3.77
C GLY A 132 0.35 9.89 4.09
N ALA A 133 1.28 10.77 4.44
CA ALA A 133 1.00 12.17 4.78
C ALA A 133 0.40 12.95 3.60
N MET A 134 0.97 12.77 2.40
CA MET A 134 0.42 13.43 1.21
C MET A 134 -0.96 12.87 0.84
N THR A 135 -1.17 11.56 0.98
CA THR A 135 -2.49 10.95 0.73
C THR A 135 -3.54 11.49 1.71
N SER A 136 -3.22 11.55 3.01
CA SER A 136 -4.17 12.03 4.02
C SER A 136 -4.57 13.49 3.78
N PHE A 137 -3.61 14.35 3.46
CA PHE A 137 -3.85 15.75 3.18
C PHE A 137 -4.67 15.96 1.89
N LEU A 138 -4.30 15.31 0.78
CA LEU A 138 -5.03 15.47 -0.49
C LEU A 138 -6.43 14.86 -0.45
N ALA A 139 -6.60 13.69 0.17
CA ALA A 139 -7.91 13.07 0.31
C ALA A 139 -8.86 13.90 1.19
N ALA A 140 -8.34 14.49 2.28
CA ALA A 140 -9.14 15.35 3.14
C ALA A 140 -9.57 16.64 2.42
N THR A 141 -8.66 17.31 1.72
CA THR A 141 -8.95 18.57 1.01
C THR A 141 -9.91 18.35 -0.17
N THR A 142 -9.73 17.28 -0.94
CA THR A 142 -10.64 16.92 -2.04
C THR A 142 -12.04 16.54 -1.55
N GLY A 143 -12.15 15.93 -0.37
CA GLY A 143 -13.43 15.58 0.27
C GLY A 143 -14.30 16.80 0.61
N ILE A 144 -13.71 17.94 0.96
CA ILE A 144 -14.44 19.19 1.29
C ILE A 144 -15.21 19.73 0.08
N LEU A 145 -14.67 19.52 -1.13
CA LEU A 145 -15.25 20.03 -2.38
C LEU A 145 -16.23 19.04 -3.04
N GLN A 146 -16.55 17.92 -2.39
CA GLN A 146 -17.50 16.96 -2.96
C GLN A 146 -18.95 17.22 -2.53
N ASN A 147 -19.85 17.22 -3.52
CA ASN A 147 -21.29 17.40 -3.30
C ASN A 147 -22.03 16.08 -3.03
N ASP A 148 -21.46 14.94 -3.45
CA ASP A 148 -22.07 13.61 -3.27
C ASP A 148 -21.65 12.99 -1.93
N LEU A 149 -22.61 12.72 -1.03
CA LEU A 149 -22.33 12.14 0.30
C LEU A 149 -21.51 10.84 0.25
N LYS A 150 -21.82 9.95 -0.71
CA LYS A 150 -21.08 8.68 -0.86
C LYS A 150 -19.60 8.92 -1.22
N ARG A 151 -19.32 9.91 -2.05
CA ARG A 151 -17.94 10.27 -2.43
C ARG A 151 -17.21 10.96 -1.30
N VAL A 152 -17.90 11.80 -0.51
CA VAL A 152 -17.33 12.38 0.73
C VAL A 152 -16.85 11.27 1.66
N ILE A 153 -17.66 10.22 1.88
CA ILE A 153 -17.29 9.06 2.71
C ILE A 153 -16.11 8.26 2.08
N ALA A 154 -16.07 8.11 0.76
CA ALA A 154 -14.95 7.47 0.07
C ALA A 154 -13.62 8.24 0.31
N TYR A 155 -13.65 9.56 0.20
CA TYR A 155 -12.46 10.39 0.47
C TYR A 155 -12.11 10.45 1.95
N SER A 156 -13.08 10.44 2.86
CA SER A 156 -12.81 10.39 4.29
C SER A 156 -12.09 9.09 4.68
N THR A 157 -12.53 7.94 4.15
CA THR A 157 -11.85 6.64 4.36
C THR A 157 -10.45 6.63 3.76
N CYS A 158 -10.27 7.16 2.54
CA CYS A 158 -8.95 7.33 1.93
C CYS A 158 -8.01 8.17 2.81
N SER A 159 -8.51 9.28 3.38
CA SER A 159 -7.71 10.14 4.26
C SER A 159 -7.32 9.45 5.58
N GLN A 160 -8.24 8.70 6.19
CA GLN A 160 -8.00 7.95 7.42
C GLN A 160 -6.99 6.82 7.20
N LEU A 161 -7.07 6.12 6.07
CA LEU A 161 -6.11 5.06 5.74
C LEU A 161 -4.74 5.64 5.38
N GLY A 162 -4.69 6.78 4.69
CA GLY A 162 -3.46 7.55 4.51
C GLY A 162 -2.81 7.91 5.83
N TYR A 163 -3.60 8.32 6.83
CA TYR A 163 -3.12 8.61 8.18
C TYR A 163 -2.59 7.36 8.90
N MET A 164 -3.26 6.21 8.78
CA MET A 164 -2.77 4.95 9.34
C MET A 164 -1.42 4.54 8.73
N ILE A 165 -1.26 4.70 7.40
CA ILE A 165 0.00 4.37 6.72
C ILE A 165 1.11 5.36 7.11
N PHE A 166 0.78 6.64 7.27
CA PHE A 166 1.69 7.63 7.83
C PHE A 166 2.19 7.22 9.23
N ALA A 167 1.29 6.77 10.11
CA ALA A 167 1.65 6.29 11.43
C ALA A 167 2.60 5.09 11.36
N CYS A 168 2.32 4.10 10.50
CA CYS A 168 3.23 2.98 10.25
C CYS A 168 4.60 3.43 9.71
N GLY A 169 4.65 4.50 8.92
CA GLY A 169 5.88 5.05 8.35
C GLY A 169 6.81 5.71 9.38
N ILE A 170 6.25 6.26 10.46
CA ILE A 170 7.02 6.86 11.56
C ILE A 170 7.60 5.81 12.51
N SER A 171 7.32 4.51 12.29
CA SER A 171 7.71 3.41 13.18
C SER A 171 7.25 3.62 14.63
N ASN A 172 6.03 4.13 14.80
CA ASN A 172 5.33 4.21 16.09
C ASN A 172 4.57 2.92 16.42
#